data_AF-A0AAV3XHP5-F1
#
_entry.id   AF-A0AAV3XHP5-F1
#
_cell.length_a   1.000
_cell.length_b   1.000
_cell.length_c   1.000
_cell.angle_alpha   90.00
_cell.angle_beta   90.00
_cell.angle_gamma   90.00
#
_symmetry.space_group_name_H-M   'P 1'
#
loop_
_entity.id
_entity.type
_entity.pdbx_description
1 polymer ?
#
loop_
_entity_poly.entity_id
_entity_poly.type
_entity_poly.pdbx_seq_one_letter_code
_entity_poly.pdbx_strand_id
1 'polypeptide(L)'
;MEEIAVTFQKHDGSREKTLSIVLDEKLSEYREEVQTFLGLPDKSPYGFVLLRNGKAYKALSENQTFREAGVKENDNLALFPLENWQEISTNNTANNAIADQVESSASLATKTINKTETFQDRNPSNNSPTALGILAGVRNWQNAIIIGGLISGAILIGFVSMIRHQITGGQAGVISIQPAPSLSQNQAVDLIERWLKAKREIFAPPYNRQLGAELTTGKAYDDNIGAGGSLDWLEKNGAYYRYGVQKIDSVEQFFVNGSDATIETIVTEERTLYKKNGSIDAENTSLDTRLVRYTLQAVNGQWKLAAYKTVKIIKKSQSSQ
;
A
#
# COMPACT_ATOMS: atom_id res chain seq x y z
N MET A 1 -13.25 27.37 -1.21
CA MET A 1 -13.56 26.04 -1.76
C MET A 1 -14.45 25.36 -0.74
N GLU A 2 -15.55 24.75 -1.18
CA GLU A 2 -16.49 24.07 -0.29
C GLU A 2 -15.95 22.68 0.02
N GLU A 3 -15.72 22.39 1.30
CA GLU A 3 -15.23 21.11 1.79
C GLU A 3 -16.35 20.36 2.51
N ILE A 4 -16.44 19.04 2.29
CA ILE A 4 -17.40 18.17 2.97
C ILE A 4 -16.71 16.91 3.49
N ALA A 5 -17.25 16.34 4.56
CA ALA A 5 -16.81 15.04 5.06
C ALA A 5 -17.49 13.92 4.26
N VAL A 6 -16.70 12.99 3.74
CA VAL A 6 -17.17 11.83 2.97
C VAL A 6 -16.49 10.57 3.48
N THR A 7 -17.26 9.50 3.66
CA THR A 7 -16.74 8.21 4.09
C THR A 7 -16.47 7.32 2.90
N PHE A 8 -15.21 6.94 2.72
CA PHE A 8 -14.79 5.98 1.71
C PHE A 8 -14.73 4.59 2.32
N GLN A 9 -15.16 3.56 1.61
CA GLN A 9 -15.11 2.19 2.10
C GLN A 9 -14.73 1.19 1.00
N LYS A 10 -14.29 0.00 1.41
CA LYS A 10 -14.22 -1.14 0.49
C LYS A 10 -15.62 -1.59 0.11
N HIS A 11 -15.77 -2.16 -1.08
CA HIS A 11 -17.04 -2.74 -1.54
C HIS A 11 -17.61 -3.82 -0.60
N ASP A 12 -16.75 -4.55 0.10
CA ASP A 12 -17.14 -5.58 1.08
C ASP A 12 -17.45 -5.00 2.48
N GLY A 13 -17.34 -3.69 2.66
CA GLY A 13 -17.54 -3.01 3.94
C GLY A 13 -16.47 -3.30 4.99
N SER A 14 -15.41 -4.05 4.67
CA SER A 14 -14.39 -4.47 5.64
C SER A 14 -13.49 -3.35 6.15
N ARG A 15 -13.50 -2.19 5.49
CA ARG A 15 -12.69 -1.03 5.84
C ARG A 15 -13.35 0.25 5.36
N GLU A 16 -13.31 1.27 6.21
CA GLU A 16 -13.80 2.62 5.90
C GLU A 16 -12.83 3.70 6.39
N LYS A 17 -12.92 4.89 5.79
CA LYS A 17 -12.16 6.07 6.14
C LYS A 17 -12.93 7.32 5.75
N THR A 18 -13.21 8.19 6.72
CA THR A 18 -13.75 9.53 6.45
C THR A 18 -12.62 10.50 6.11
N LEU A 19 -12.78 11.23 5.01
CA LEU A 19 -11.88 12.30 4.57
C LEU A 19 -12.68 13.59 4.35
N SER A 20 -12.03 14.74 4.59
CA SER A 20 -12.53 16.01 4.08
C SER A 20 -12.12 16.13 2.61
N ILE A 21 -13.09 16.37 1.73
CA ILE A 21 -12.87 16.49 0.29
C ILE A 21 -13.33 17.86 -0.20
N VAL A 22 -12.69 18.37 -1.25
CA VAL A 22 -13.14 19.57 -1.96
C VAL A 22 -14.14 19.17 -3.05
N LEU A 23 -15.34 19.77 -3.04
CA LEU A 23 -16.43 19.35 -3.94
C LEU A 23 -16.11 19.54 -5.44
N ASP A 24 -15.26 20.50 -5.77
CA ASP A 24 -14.91 20.86 -7.14
C ASP A 24 -13.66 20.11 -7.66
N GLU A 25 -13.05 19.26 -6.84
CA GLU A 25 -11.93 18.39 -7.23
C GLU A 25 -12.42 17.08 -7.87
N LYS A 26 -11.56 16.46 -8.68
CA LYS A 26 -11.92 15.24 -9.42
C LYS A 26 -11.79 14.02 -8.54
N LEU A 27 -12.67 13.03 -8.74
CA LEU A 27 -12.59 11.75 -8.02
C LEU A 27 -11.24 11.04 -8.24
N SER A 28 -10.65 11.18 -9.43
CA SER A 28 -9.33 10.60 -9.73
C SER A 28 -8.21 11.12 -8.82
N GLU A 29 -8.31 12.34 -8.31
CA GLU A 29 -7.27 12.96 -7.48
C GLU A 29 -7.18 12.29 -6.10
N TYR A 30 -8.30 11.74 -5.60
CA TYR A 30 -8.38 11.05 -4.31
C TYR A 30 -8.18 9.54 -4.43
N ARG A 31 -8.08 9.00 -5.64
CA ARG A 31 -8.09 7.54 -5.88
C ARG A 31 -6.94 6.84 -5.16
N GLU A 32 -5.70 7.24 -5.42
CA GLU A 32 -4.53 6.56 -4.87
C GLU A 32 -4.47 6.66 -3.34
N GLU A 33 -4.84 7.83 -2.81
CA GLU A 33 -4.92 8.08 -1.38
C GLU A 33 -5.99 7.17 -0.73
N VAL A 34 -7.20 7.15 -1.27
CA VAL A 34 -8.29 6.32 -0.77
C VAL A 34 -7.96 4.83 -0.91
N GLN A 35 -7.40 4.39 -2.03
CA GLN A 35 -6.96 2.99 -2.22
C GLN A 35 -5.92 2.60 -1.17
N THR A 36 -4.94 3.47 -0.94
CA THR A 36 -3.90 3.28 0.08
C THR A 36 -4.51 3.19 1.47
N PHE A 37 -5.48 4.06 1.78
CA PHE A 37 -6.20 4.08 3.05
C PHE A 37 -7.16 2.93 3.23
N LEU A 38 -7.61 2.28 2.17
CA LEU A 38 -8.47 1.10 2.20
C LEU A 38 -7.67 -0.20 2.07
N GLY A 39 -6.35 -0.13 1.92
CA GLY A 39 -5.49 -1.30 1.72
C GLY A 39 -5.87 -2.07 0.46
N LEU A 40 -6.29 -1.36 -0.58
CA LEU A 40 -6.55 -1.91 -1.91
C LEU A 40 -5.25 -1.92 -2.72
N PRO A 41 -5.03 -2.93 -3.58
CA PRO A 41 -3.86 -3.01 -4.43
C PRO A 41 -3.81 -1.84 -5.44
N ASP A 42 -2.67 -1.15 -5.48
CA ASP A 42 -2.41 0.01 -6.36
C ASP A 42 -2.60 -0.28 -7.86
N LYS A 43 -2.53 -1.55 -8.27
CA LYS A 43 -2.56 -1.98 -9.68
C LYS A 43 -3.91 -2.47 -10.17
N SER A 44 -4.88 -2.68 -9.30
CA SER A 44 -6.20 -3.11 -9.74
C SER A 44 -7.03 -1.88 -10.10
N PRO A 45 -7.70 -1.89 -11.25
CA PRO A 45 -8.59 -0.79 -11.61
C PRO A 45 -9.79 -0.85 -10.65
N TYR A 46 -9.98 0.19 -9.83
CA TYR A 46 -11.16 0.35 -8.96
C TYR A 46 -12.05 1.47 -9.48
N GLY A 47 -13.35 1.37 -9.29
CA GLY A 47 -14.29 2.45 -9.55
C GLY A 47 -14.98 2.91 -8.27
N PHE A 48 -15.32 4.20 -8.19
CA PHE A 48 -16.12 4.72 -7.09
C PHE A 48 -17.60 4.43 -7.34
N VAL A 49 -18.29 4.00 -6.29
CA VAL A 49 -19.74 3.80 -6.27
C VAL A 49 -20.31 4.57 -5.10
N LEU A 50 -21.22 5.50 -5.38
CA LEU A 50 -21.97 6.19 -4.35
C LEU A 50 -22.97 5.23 -3.71
N LEU A 51 -22.96 5.16 -2.38
CA LEU A 51 -23.89 4.38 -1.60
C LEU A 51 -24.87 5.31 -0.86
N ARG A 52 -26.15 4.98 -0.92
CA ARG A 52 -27.19 5.63 -0.09
C ARG A 52 -28.04 4.57 0.57
N ASN A 53 -28.32 4.74 1.86
CA ASN A 53 -29.05 3.77 2.67
C ASN A 53 -28.45 2.35 2.60
N GLY A 54 -27.12 2.27 2.55
CA GLY A 54 -26.38 0.99 2.48
C GLY A 54 -26.47 0.26 1.13
N LYS A 55 -27.03 0.87 0.09
CA LYS A 55 -27.15 0.27 -1.26
C LYS A 55 -26.36 1.06 -2.29
N ALA A 56 -25.83 0.35 -3.30
CA ALA A 56 -25.25 0.97 -4.47
C ALA A 56 -26.31 1.84 -5.17
N TYR A 57 -26.02 3.13 -5.27
CA TYR A 57 -26.91 4.11 -5.89
C TYR A 57 -26.44 4.46 -7.30
N LYS A 58 -25.15 4.79 -7.46
CA LYS A 58 -24.61 5.24 -8.74
C LYS A 58 -23.12 4.96 -8.88
N ALA A 59 -22.71 4.35 -9.99
CA ALA A 59 -21.30 4.27 -10.38
C ALA A 59 -20.81 5.64 -10.86
N LEU A 60 -19.63 6.04 -10.41
CA LEU A 60 -19.09 7.37 -10.61
C LEU A 60 -17.96 7.34 -11.65
N SER A 61 -17.95 8.32 -12.56
CA SER A 61 -16.87 8.53 -13.52
C SER A 61 -15.64 9.11 -12.81
N GLU A 62 -14.44 8.73 -13.22
CA GLU A 62 -13.22 9.23 -12.57
C GLU A 62 -12.93 10.70 -12.90
N ASN A 63 -13.41 11.16 -14.06
CA ASN A 63 -13.13 12.51 -14.57
C ASN A 63 -14.12 13.57 -14.09
N GLN A 64 -15.21 13.18 -13.42
CA GLN A 64 -16.19 14.10 -12.88
C GLN A 64 -15.74 14.61 -11.50
N THR A 65 -16.24 15.77 -11.08
CA THR A 65 -16.02 16.27 -9.71
C THR A 65 -16.99 15.62 -8.72
N PHE A 66 -16.71 15.73 -7.41
CA PHE A 66 -17.66 15.27 -6.38
C PHE A 66 -19.00 16.00 -6.45
N ARG A 67 -19.00 17.29 -6.82
CA ARG A 67 -20.20 18.09 -7.06
C ARG A 67 -21.01 17.56 -8.24
N GLU A 68 -20.38 17.31 -9.38
CA GLU A 68 -21.03 16.74 -10.58
C GLU A 68 -21.56 15.32 -10.33
N ALA A 69 -20.86 14.56 -9.51
CA ALA A 69 -21.28 13.23 -9.06
C ALA A 69 -22.52 13.27 -8.15
N GLY A 70 -22.87 14.42 -7.58
CA GLY A 70 -23.97 14.59 -6.63
C GLY A 70 -23.67 14.05 -5.24
N VAL A 71 -22.39 13.99 -4.87
CA VAL A 71 -21.92 13.58 -3.53
C VAL A 71 -22.24 14.68 -2.52
N LYS A 72 -22.75 14.28 -1.36
CA LYS A 72 -23.15 15.17 -0.27
C LYS A 72 -22.35 14.86 0.99
N GLU A 73 -22.38 15.79 1.95
CA GLU A 73 -21.79 15.57 3.26
C GLU A 73 -22.36 14.30 3.91
N ASN A 74 -21.47 13.48 4.48
CA ASN A 74 -21.75 12.18 5.07
C ASN A 74 -22.23 11.08 4.09
N ASP A 75 -22.13 11.29 2.77
CA ASP A 75 -22.31 10.20 1.82
C ASP A 75 -21.19 9.14 1.98
N ASN A 76 -21.52 7.90 1.62
CA ASN A 76 -20.59 6.78 1.60
C ASN A 76 -20.17 6.45 0.16
N LEU A 77 -18.88 6.39 -0.12
CA LEU A 77 -18.34 5.98 -1.41
C LEU A 77 -17.58 4.66 -1.28
N ALA A 78 -18.02 3.63 -2.00
CA ALA A 78 -17.34 2.36 -2.03
C ALA A 78 -16.40 2.24 -3.24
N LEU A 79 -15.23 1.63 -3.03
CA LEU A 79 -14.32 1.24 -4.12
C LEU A 79 -14.58 -0.21 -4.52
N PHE A 80 -15.01 -0.39 -5.77
CA PHE A 80 -15.29 -1.69 -6.38
C PHE A 80 -14.23 -2.03 -7.43
N PRO A 81 -13.72 -3.28 -7.49
CA PRO A 81 -12.93 -3.74 -8.62
C PRO A 81 -13.71 -3.55 -9.92
N LEU A 82 -13.07 -3.02 -10.97
CA LEU A 82 -13.70 -2.81 -12.28
C LEU A 82 -14.11 -4.13 -12.97
N GLU A 83 -13.49 -5.25 -12.58
CA GLU A 83 -13.93 -6.61 -12.97
C GLU A 83 -15.33 -6.96 -12.46
N ASN A 84 -15.79 -6.34 -11.37
CA ASN A 84 -17.10 -6.58 -10.77
C ASN A 84 -18.16 -5.54 -11.21
N TRP A 85 -17.83 -4.66 -12.17
CA TRP A 85 -18.75 -3.59 -12.60
C TRP A 85 -19.99 -4.07 -13.35
N GLN A 86 -19.92 -5.22 -14.02
CA GLN A 86 -21.08 -5.77 -14.74
C GLN A 86 -22.23 -6.07 -13.77
N GLU A 87 -21.94 -6.55 -12.56
CA GLU A 87 -22.94 -6.81 -11.51
C GLU A 87 -23.61 -5.53 -10.96
N ILE A 88 -22.92 -4.38 -11.02
CA ILE A 88 -23.45 -3.11 -10.55
C ILE A 88 -24.40 -2.51 -11.59
N SER A 89 -24.08 -2.66 -12.89
CA SER A 89 -24.90 -2.11 -13.99
C SER A 89 -26.26 -2.81 -14.15
N THR A 90 -26.32 -4.13 -13.90
CA THR A 90 -27.55 -4.92 -13.99
C THR A 90 -28.49 -4.63 -12.81
N ASN A 91 -27.93 -4.42 -11.61
CA ASN A 91 -28.70 -4.08 -10.41
C ASN A 91 -29.21 -2.63 -10.41
N ASN A 92 -28.46 -1.69 -10.99
CA ASN A 92 -28.91 -0.29 -11.11
C ASN A 92 -30.08 -0.13 -12.10
N THR A 93 -30.17 -0.94 -13.14
CA THR A 93 -31.31 -0.88 -14.09
C THR A 93 -32.61 -1.33 -13.43
N ALA A 94 -32.56 -2.33 -12.54
CA ALA A 94 -33.72 -2.81 -11.78
C ALA A 94 -34.11 -1.86 -10.63
N ASN A 95 -33.12 -1.26 -9.93
CA ASN A 95 -33.37 -0.40 -8.79
C ASN A 95 -33.72 1.05 -9.18
N ASN A 96 -33.18 1.58 -10.29
CA ASN A 96 -33.55 2.90 -10.80
C ASN A 96 -34.96 2.90 -11.38
N ALA A 97 -35.44 1.79 -11.97
CA ALA A 97 -36.84 1.66 -12.39
C ALA A 97 -37.83 1.75 -11.20
N ILE A 98 -37.40 1.36 -10.00
CA ILE A 98 -38.21 1.41 -8.77
C ILE A 98 -38.06 2.77 -8.08
N ALA A 99 -36.85 3.35 -8.04
CA ALA A 99 -36.62 4.68 -7.47
C ALA A 99 -37.26 5.81 -8.31
N ASP A 100 -37.21 5.71 -9.64
CA ASP A 100 -37.86 6.66 -10.55
C ASP A 100 -39.40 6.55 -10.47
N GLN A 101 -39.98 5.39 -10.13
CA GLN A 101 -41.42 5.29 -9.85
C GLN A 101 -41.82 5.92 -8.51
N VAL A 102 -40.94 5.89 -7.51
CA VAL A 102 -41.20 6.49 -6.20
C VAL A 102 -40.99 8.01 -6.23
N GLU A 103 -40.05 8.53 -7.04
CA GLU A 103 -39.86 9.98 -7.26
C GLU A 103 -40.81 10.57 -8.33
N SER A 104 -41.29 9.78 -9.30
CA SER A 104 -42.34 10.21 -10.25
C SER A 104 -43.69 10.45 -9.56
N SER A 105 -43.90 9.92 -8.36
CA SER A 105 -45.11 10.16 -7.55
C SER A 105 -45.03 11.46 -6.74
N ALA A 106 -43.82 12.00 -6.56
CA ALA A 106 -43.55 13.13 -5.66
C ALA A 106 -43.27 14.46 -6.37
N SER A 107 -43.09 14.50 -7.70
CA SER A 107 -42.75 15.72 -8.46
C SER A 107 -43.83 16.25 -9.40
N LEU A 108 -45.05 15.73 -9.34
CA LEU A 108 -46.22 16.28 -10.04
C LEU A 108 -46.80 17.53 -9.33
N ALA A 109 -45.93 18.42 -8.89
CA ALA A 109 -46.29 19.76 -8.45
C ALA A 109 -45.07 20.70 -8.56
N THR A 110 -44.62 21.00 -9.78
CA THR A 110 -44.52 22.38 -10.28
C THR A 110 -43.88 22.43 -11.67
N LYS A 111 -44.64 23.06 -12.56
CA LYS A 111 -44.37 23.39 -13.95
C LYS A 111 -43.51 24.66 -14.02
N THR A 112 -42.60 24.76 -15.00
CA THR A 112 -42.50 25.89 -15.98
C THR A 112 -41.05 26.18 -16.45
N ILE A 113 -40.75 25.72 -17.68
CA ILE A 113 -40.26 26.47 -18.87
C ILE A 113 -39.12 27.51 -18.69
N ASN A 114 -37.96 27.27 -19.31
CA ASN A 114 -37.44 28.09 -20.43
C ASN A 114 -36.24 27.47 -21.17
N LYS A 115 -36.14 27.84 -22.45
CA LYS A 115 -35.41 27.28 -23.60
C LYS A 115 -34.15 28.13 -23.95
N THR A 116 -33.28 27.59 -24.85
CA THR A 116 -32.41 28.22 -25.89
C THR A 116 -30.92 27.78 -25.74
N GLU A 117 -30.36 26.88 -26.58
CA GLU A 117 -29.68 27.07 -27.92
C GLU A 117 -28.48 28.08 -27.85
N THR A 118 -27.25 27.91 -28.38
CA THR A 118 -26.69 27.17 -29.54
C THR A 118 -25.13 27.32 -29.65
N PHE A 119 -24.48 26.44 -30.46
CA PHE A 119 -23.25 26.59 -31.31
C PHE A 119 -21.81 26.63 -30.70
N GLN A 120 -20.93 25.63 -30.99
CA GLN A 120 -19.84 25.52 -32.04
C GLN A 120 -18.61 26.45 -31.80
N ASP A 121 -17.32 26.12 -31.98
CA ASP A 121 -16.60 25.28 -32.97
C ASP A 121 -15.07 25.15 -32.58
N ARG A 122 -14.36 24.20 -33.22
CA ARG A 122 -12.89 24.10 -33.52
C ARG A 122 -11.82 23.46 -32.60
N ASN A 123 -11.16 22.46 -33.21
CA ASN A 123 -9.88 21.74 -32.98
C ASN A 123 -8.73 22.47 -33.80
N PRO A 124 -7.46 22.00 -34.01
CA PRO A 124 -6.58 20.97 -33.39
C PRO A 124 -5.05 21.31 -33.23
N SER A 125 -4.27 20.35 -32.70
CA SER A 125 -2.85 19.98 -33.04
C SER A 125 -1.70 20.82 -32.42
N ASN A 126 -0.44 20.39 -32.21
CA ASN A 126 0.33 19.17 -32.52
C ASN A 126 1.74 19.24 -31.84
N ASN A 127 2.36 18.07 -31.59
CA ASN A 127 3.78 17.68 -31.74
C ASN A 127 4.92 18.06 -30.74
N SER A 128 5.65 16.98 -30.33
CA SER A 128 7.02 16.85 -29.75
C SER A 128 8.15 17.23 -30.76
N PRO A 129 9.49 17.27 -30.46
CA PRO A 129 10.39 16.14 -30.05
C PRO A 129 11.59 16.51 -29.09
N THR A 130 12.14 15.61 -28.25
CA THR A 130 13.33 14.69 -28.38
C THR A 130 14.76 15.28 -28.23
N ALA A 131 15.58 14.67 -27.32
CA ALA A 131 17.03 14.33 -27.38
C ALA A 131 17.79 14.63 -26.04
N LEU A 132 18.22 13.63 -25.24
CA LEU A 132 19.45 12.79 -25.28
C LEU A 132 20.76 13.48 -24.81
N GLY A 133 21.39 12.94 -23.75
CA GLY A 133 22.76 13.32 -23.36
C GLY A 133 23.27 12.86 -21.98
N ILE A 134 23.61 11.57 -21.84
CA ILE A 134 24.77 10.97 -21.15
C ILE A 134 25.34 11.65 -19.87
N LEU A 135 25.32 10.94 -18.74
CA LEU A 135 26.49 10.75 -17.85
C LEU A 135 26.33 9.43 -17.07
N ALA A 136 27.24 8.50 -17.36
CA ALA A 136 27.37 7.18 -16.75
C ALA A 136 28.29 7.26 -15.53
N GLY A 137 27.95 6.49 -14.49
CA GLY A 137 28.77 6.30 -13.29
C GLY A 137 28.10 6.82 -12.02
N VAL A 138 28.10 6.01 -10.97
CA VAL A 138 27.53 6.26 -9.62
C VAL A 138 26.02 6.04 -9.49
N ARG A 139 25.58 4.77 -9.43
CA ARG A 139 24.17 4.46 -9.09
C ARG A 139 23.92 3.18 -8.27
N ASN A 140 24.94 2.61 -7.61
CA ASN A 140 24.81 1.30 -6.95
C ASN A 140 25.02 1.29 -5.43
N TRP A 141 25.16 2.44 -4.76
CA TRP A 141 25.19 2.46 -3.28
C TRP A 141 23.81 2.73 -2.67
N GLN A 142 22.92 3.46 -3.38
CA GLN A 142 21.59 3.81 -2.87
C GLN A 142 20.66 2.60 -2.70
N ASN A 143 20.89 1.49 -3.43
CA ASN A 143 20.11 0.26 -3.27
C ASN A 143 20.52 -0.55 -2.03
N ALA A 144 21.72 -0.32 -1.48
CA ALA A 144 22.25 -1.07 -0.34
C ALA A 144 22.08 -0.35 1.01
N ILE A 145 21.63 0.92 1.00
CA ILE A 145 21.53 1.77 2.20
C ILE A 145 20.09 2.31 2.34
N ILE A 146 19.09 1.42 2.27
CA ILE A 146 17.68 1.73 2.62
C ILE A 146 17.25 0.92 3.87
N ILE A 147 18.19 0.44 4.68
CA ILE A 147 17.86 0.02 6.05
C ILE A 147 18.01 1.24 6.95
N GLY A 148 17.10 2.19 6.76
CA GLY A 148 16.99 3.27 7.71
C GLY A 148 15.77 4.15 7.58
N GLY A 149 15.59 4.83 6.46
CA GLY A 149 14.49 5.78 6.41
C GLY A 149 14.71 6.71 5.25
N LEU A 150 13.99 6.39 4.17
CA LEU A 150 13.55 7.21 3.05
C LEU A 150 13.54 6.29 1.83
N ILE A 151 12.36 5.77 1.49
CA ILE A 151 12.10 5.32 0.12
C ILE A 151 11.80 6.62 -0.65
N SER A 152 12.82 7.29 -1.16
CA SER A 152 12.64 8.22 -2.28
C SER A 152 12.58 7.40 -3.56
N GLY A 153 11.58 7.69 -4.38
CA GLY A 153 11.13 6.85 -5.48
C GLY A 153 12.07 6.66 -6.66
N ALA A 154 11.57 5.81 -7.58
CA ALA A 154 12.12 5.33 -8.84
C ALA A 154 13.24 4.28 -8.69
N ILE A 155 13.21 3.09 -9.30
CA ILE A 155 12.92 2.79 -10.71
C ILE A 155 12.32 1.38 -10.87
N LEU A 156 11.37 1.29 -11.80
CA LEU A 156 10.82 0.09 -12.46
C LEU A 156 11.91 -0.71 -13.19
N ILE A 157 12.08 -2.00 -12.88
CA ILE A 157 12.36 -3.03 -13.89
C ILE A 157 11.54 -4.26 -13.52
N GLY A 158 10.68 -4.67 -14.44
CA GLY A 158 9.86 -5.86 -14.28
C GLY A 158 10.70 -7.14 -14.25
N PHE A 159 10.33 -8.06 -13.37
CA PHE A 159 10.58 -9.46 -13.57
C PHE A 159 9.25 -10.20 -13.51
N VAL A 160 8.79 -10.57 -14.70
CA VAL A 160 7.76 -11.58 -14.95
C VAL A 160 8.43 -12.95 -14.77
N SER A 161 7.78 -13.81 -13.98
CA SER A 161 7.79 -15.27 -13.95
C SER A 161 8.98 -16.05 -14.54
N MET A 162 9.61 -16.88 -13.70
CA MET A 162 9.77 -18.32 -13.99
C MET A 162 10.27 -19.09 -12.76
N ILE A 163 9.39 -19.83 -12.10
CA ILE A 163 9.77 -21.13 -11.53
C ILE A 163 8.83 -22.16 -12.15
N ARG A 164 9.28 -22.72 -13.28
CA ARG A 164 8.86 -24.04 -13.74
C ARG A 164 9.98 -24.98 -13.30
N HIS A 165 9.76 -25.76 -12.25
CA HIS A 165 10.52 -26.97 -12.01
C HIS A 165 9.54 -28.14 -11.87
N GLN A 166 9.55 -28.92 -12.94
CA GLN A 166 9.29 -30.35 -13.06
C GLN A 166 8.54 -31.03 -11.90
N ILE A 167 7.28 -31.41 -12.17
CA ILE A 167 6.67 -32.57 -11.54
C ILE A 167 6.68 -33.68 -12.60
N THR A 168 7.64 -34.59 -12.48
CA THR A 168 7.55 -35.91 -13.12
C THR A 168 7.80 -36.93 -12.03
N GLY A 169 6.82 -37.79 -11.77
CA GLY A 169 6.89 -38.85 -10.77
C GLY A 169 5.63 -38.86 -9.90
N GLY A 170 4.67 -39.70 -10.28
CA GLY A 170 3.43 -39.87 -9.54
C GLY A 170 3.66 -40.55 -8.18
N GLN A 171 3.08 -39.95 -7.14
CA GLN A 171 2.21 -40.65 -6.19
C GLN A 171 1.15 -39.64 -5.75
N ALA A 172 -0.13 -40.04 -5.79
CA ALA A 172 -1.25 -39.25 -5.29
C ALA A 172 -1.18 -39.20 -3.76
N GLY A 173 -0.33 -38.31 -3.23
CA GLY A 173 -0.35 -37.91 -1.84
C GLY A 173 -1.54 -36.99 -1.61
N VAL A 174 -2.36 -37.31 -0.62
CA VAL A 174 -3.40 -36.43 -0.10
C VAL A 174 -2.75 -35.09 0.22
N ILE A 175 -3.08 -34.04 -0.54
CA ILE A 175 -2.65 -32.67 -0.23
C ILE A 175 -3.37 -32.32 1.07
N SER A 176 -2.67 -32.46 2.20
CA SER A 176 -3.12 -31.90 3.47
C SER A 176 -3.11 -30.39 3.29
N ILE A 177 -4.27 -29.83 2.96
CA ILE A 177 -4.51 -28.39 2.93
C ILE A 177 -4.57 -27.97 4.40
N GLN A 178 -3.42 -27.93 5.05
CA GLN A 178 -3.36 -27.46 6.43
C GLN A 178 -3.81 -26.01 6.41
N PRO A 179 -4.91 -25.66 7.11
CA PRO A 179 -5.37 -24.29 7.16
C PRO A 179 -4.21 -23.42 7.63
N ALA A 180 -4.05 -22.24 6.99
CA ALA A 180 -3.04 -21.29 7.40
C ALA A 180 -3.18 -21.06 8.91
N PRO A 181 -2.08 -21.10 9.68
CA PRO A 181 -2.16 -20.90 11.12
C PRO A 181 -2.82 -19.56 11.40
N SER A 182 -3.84 -19.55 12.25
CA SER A 182 -4.48 -18.30 12.67
C SER A 182 -3.43 -17.35 13.25
N LEU A 183 -3.47 -16.07 12.85
CA LEU A 183 -2.58 -15.05 13.37
C LEU A 183 -3.38 -14.05 14.23
N SER A 184 -3.02 -13.94 15.49
CA SER A 184 -3.51 -12.85 16.36
C SER A 184 -2.61 -11.62 16.26
N GLN A 185 -3.12 -10.46 16.69
CA GLN A 185 -2.34 -9.22 16.74
C GLN A 185 -1.07 -9.38 17.59
N ASN A 186 -1.18 -10.06 18.74
CA ASN A 186 -0.04 -10.29 19.62
C ASN A 186 1.03 -11.15 18.94
N GLN A 187 0.63 -12.21 18.21
CA GLN A 187 1.59 -13.03 17.46
C GLN A 187 2.27 -12.24 16.33
N ALA A 188 1.56 -11.30 15.70
CA ALA A 188 2.14 -10.41 14.70
C ALA A 188 3.14 -9.41 15.32
N VAL A 189 2.79 -8.86 16.48
CA VAL A 189 3.69 -8.00 17.28
C VAL A 189 4.94 -8.78 17.68
N ASP A 190 4.80 -9.99 18.23
CA ASP A 190 5.92 -10.86 18.63
C ASP A 190 6.85 -11.16 17.45
N LEU A 191 6.30 -11.34 16.25
CA LEU A 191 7.09 -11.55 15.03
C LEU A 191 7.90 -10.29 14.66
N ILE A 192 7.32 -9.10 14.77
CA ILE A 192 8.03 -7.84 14.52
C ILE A 192 9.08 -7.59 15.60
N GLU A 193 8.79 -7.84 16.87
CA GLU A 193 9.76 -7.69 17.95
C GLU A 193 10.95 -8.64 17.77
N ARG A 194 10.70 -9.90 17.39
CA ARG A 194 11.76 -10.84 17.01
C ARG A 194 12.58 -10.32 15.84
N TRP A 195 11.95 -9.76 14.81
CA TRP A 195 12.66 -9.14 13.69
C TRP A 195 13.55 -7.99 14.14
N LEU A 196 13.01 -7.03 14.91
CA LEU A 196 13.77 -5.89 15.41
C LEU A 196 14.98 -6.34 16.23
N LYS A 197 14.78 -7.27 17.16
CA LYS A 197 15.87 -7.84 17.97
C LYS A 197 16.90 -8.56 17.11
N ALA A 198 16.46 -9.38 16.16
CA ALA A 198 17.31 -10.15 15.28
C ALA A 198 18.22 -9.28 14.39
N LYS A 199 17.78 -8.07 14.02
CA LYS A 199 18.62 -7.13 13.24
C LYS A 199 20.02 -6.92 13.85
N ARG A 200 20.13 -6.96 15.18
CA ARG A 200 21.40 -6.83 15.91
C ARG A 200 22.40 -7.94 15.59
N GLU A 201 21.91 -9.13 15.30
CA GLU A 201 22.72 -10.32 14.99
C GLU A 201 22.86 -10.52 13.49
N ILE A 202 21.86 -10.11 12.71
CA ILE A 202 21.86 -10.22 11.26
C ILE A 202 22.85 -9.20 10.68
N PHE A 203 22.74 -7.92 11.06
CA PHE A 203 23.47 -6.83 10.41
C PHE A 203 24.76 -6.41 11.13
N ALA A 204 25.28 -7.27 12.01
CA ALA A 204 26.58 -7.09 12.64
C ALA A 204 27.37 -8.41 12.61
N PRO A 205 28.73 -8.35 12.54
CA PRO A 205 29.57 -9.53 12.65
C PRO A 205 29.21 -10.37 13.89
N PRO A 206 29.07 -11.70 13.77
CA PRO A 206 29.47 -12.54 12.63
C PRO A 206 28.42 -12.73 11.51
N TYR A 207 27.40 -11.87 11.42
CA TYR A 207 26.36 -11.85 10.39
C TYR A 207 25.50 -13.11 10.35
N ASN A 208 24.36 -13.10 11.05
CA ASN A 208 23.48 -14.25 11.14
C ASN A 208 22.46 -14.32 9.99
N ARG A 209 22.91 -14.77 8.81
CA ARG A 209 22.06 -14.93 7.62
C ARG A 209 20.90 -15.90 7.83
N GLN A 210 21.13 -16.97 8.58
CA GLN A 210 20.12 -17.99 8.85
C GLN A 210 18.94 -17.40 9.65
N LEU A 211 19.22 -16.64 10.71
CA LEU A 211 18.19 -15.96 11.49
C LEU A 211 17.34 -15.00 10.62
N GLY A 212 17.97 -14.33 9.67
CA GLY A 212 17.25 -13.53 8.66
C GLY A 212 16.31 -14.38 7.81
N ALA A 213 16.77 -15.53 7.31
CA ALA A 213 15.96 -16.46 6.51
C ALA A 213 14.80 -17.10 7.28
N GLU A 214 14.96 -17.29 8.59
CA GLU A 214 13.91 -17.80 9.47
C GLU A 214 12.77 -16.79 9.65
N LEU A 215 13.08 -15.50 9.69
CA LEU A 215 12.12 -14.44 9.99
C LEU A 215 11.52 -13.76 8.76
N THR A 216 12.16 -13.88 7.60
CA THR A 216 11.77 -13.15 6.38
C THR A 216 11.47 -14.07 5.20
N THR A 217 10.65 -13.56 4.29
CA THR A 217 10.32 -14.16 2.98
C THR A 217 10.11 -13.03 1.97
N GLY A 218 9.96 -13.37 0.69
CA GLY A 218 9.65 -12.41 -0.38
C GLY A 218 10.59 -11.21 -0.40
N LYS A 219 10.02 -10.01 -0.59
CA LYS A 219 10.79 -8.77 -0.72
C LYS A 219 11.61 -8.44 0.53
N ALA A 220 11.09 -8.71 1.71
CA ALA A 220 11.84 -8.51 2.95
C ALA A 220 13.07 -9.42 3.00
N TYR A 221 12.98 -10.65 2.52
CA TYR A 221 14.15 -11.53 2.40
C TYR A 221 15.13 -11.00 1.36
N ASP A 222 14.68 -10.68 0.15
CA ASP A 222 15.56 -10.26 -0.95
C ASP A 222 16.34 -8.99 -0.61
N ASP A 223 15.66 -7.97 -0.06
CA ASP A 223 16.27 -6.67 0.25
C ASP A 223 17.29 -6.74 1.41
N ASN A 224 17.07 -7.64 2.36
CA ASN A 224 17.85 -7.71 3.59
C ASN A 224 18.90 -8.83 3.55
N ILE A 225 18.49 -10.04 3.16
CA ILE A 225 19.22 -11.30 3.35
C ILE A 225 19.67 -11.90 2.03
N GLY A 226 18.97 -11.62 0.93
CA GLY A 226 19.27 -12.13 -0.41
C GLY A 226 20.63 -11.66 -0.96
N ALA A 227 21.05 -12.28 -2.06
CA ALA A 227 22.23 -11.84 -2.80
C ALA A 227 22.02 -10.41 -3.33
N GLY A 228 23.00 -9.53 -3.13
CA GLY A 228 22.86 -8.10 -3.45
C GLY A 228 22.01 -7.30 -2.45
N GLY A 229 21.43 -7.96 -1.44
CA GLY A 229 20.74 -7.32 -0.34
C GLY A 229 21.70 -6.65 0.66
N SER A 230 21.10 -6.03 1.67
CA SER A 230 21.84 -5.20 2.63
C SER A 230 22.90 -5.99 3.40
N LEU A 231 22.58 -7.21 3.84
CA LEU A 231 23.53 -8.09 4.53
C LEU A 231 24.75 -8.42 3.67
N ASP A 232 24.52 -8.74 2.40
CA ASP A 232 25.59 -9.04 1.44
C ASP A 232 26.50 -7.82 1.21
N TRP A 233 25.93 -6.62 1.13
CA TRP A 233 26.72 -5.39 1.07
C TRP A 233 27.54 -5.15 2.34
N LEU A 234 26.94 -5.30 3.52
CA LEU A 234 27.61 -5.13 4.81
C LEU A 234 28.80 -6.08 4.96
N GLU A 235 28.59 -7.36 4.68
CA GLU A 235 29.65 -8.39 4.69
C GLU A 235 30.80 -8.03 3.73
N LYS A 236 30.48 -7.71 2.48
CA LYS A 236 31.48 -7.35 1.45
C LYS A 236 32.31 -6.12 1.81
N ASN A 237 31.68 -5.14 2.45
CA ASN A 237 32.33 -3.87 2.80
C ASN A 237 32.92 -3.88 4.21
N GLY A 238 32.77 -4.97 4.98
CA GLY A 238 33.15 -5.01 6.39
C GLY A 238 32.43 -3.97 7.25
N ALA A 239 31.27 -3.50 6.79
CA ALA A 239 30.45 -2.49 7.45
C ALA A 239 29.35 -3.16 8.28
N TYR A 240 28.89 -2.52 9.35
CA TYR A 240 27.91 -3.13 10.24
C TYR A 240 27.05 -2.11 10.97
N TYR A 241 25.84 -2.52 11.33
CA TYR A 241 24.98 -1.71 12.19
C TYR A 241 25.17 -2.07 13.67
N ARG A 242 25.11 -1.06 14.54
CA ARG A 242 24.72 -1.25 15.94
C ARG A 242 23.34 -0.65 16.13
N TYR A 243 22.50 -1.37 16.85
CA TYR A 243 21.17 -0.87 17.22
C TYR A 243 21.12 -0.56 18.71
N GLY A 244 20.64 0.63 19.03
CA GLY A 244 20.36 1.07 20.39
C GLY A 244 18.92 0.74 20.77
N VAL A 245 18.12 1.78 21.04
CA VAL A 245 16.68 1.63 21.29
C VAL A 245 16.01 0.92 20.11
N GLN A 246 15.24 -0.13 20.38
CA GLN A 246 14.37 -0.80 19.41
C GLN A 246 13.10 -1.22 20.12
N LYS A 247 11.97 -0.57 19.80
CA LYS A 247 10.69 -0.87 20.42
C LYS A 247 9.53 -0.55 19.52
N ILE A 248 8.44 -1.29 19.71
CA ILE A 248 7.12 -0.95 19.19
C ILE A 248 6.47 -0.06 20.24
N ASP A 249 6.11 1.16 19.86
CA ASP A 249 5.41 2.11 20.72
C ASP A 249 3.89 1.87 20.71
N SER A 250 3.32 1.53 19.56
CA SER A 250 1.90 1.22 19.39
C SER A 250 1.62 0.39 18.14
N VAL A 251 0.46 -0.28 18.13
CA VAL A 251 -0.14 -0.88 16.93
C VAL A 251 -1.29 0.02 16.48
N GLU A 252 -1.22 0.50 15.24
CA GLU A 252 -2.23 1.38 14.66
C GLU A 252 -3.30 0.62 13.89
N GLN A 253 -2.88 -0.43 13.17
CA GLN A 253 -3.77 -1.25 12.35
C GLN A 253 -3.30 -2.70 12.35
N PHE A 254 -4.25 -3.65 12.35
CA PHE A 254 -3.97 -5.07 12.18
C PHE A 254 -5.07 -5.73 11.36
N PHE A 255 -4.70 -6.51 10.35
CA PHE A 255 -5.60 -7.20 9.46
C PHE A 255 -5.02 -8.54 9.04
N VAL A 256 -5.86 -9.57 8.96
CA VAL A 256 -5.49 -10.92 8.50
C VAL A 256 -6.48 -11.36 7.43
N ASN A 257 -5.95 -11.90 6.33
CA ASN A 257 -6.72 -12.50 5.25
C ASN A 257 -6.05 -13.79 4.79
N GLY A 258 -6.59 -14.93 5.24
CA GLY A 258 -6.07 -16.24 4.88
C GLY A 258 -4.59 -16.40 5.27
N SER A 259 -3.73 -16.51 4.27
CA SER A 259 -2.28 -16.68 4.41
C SER A 259 -1.48 -15.38 4.49
N ASP A 260 -2.14 -14.23 4.42
CA ASP A 260 -1.49 -12.91 4.43
C ASP A 260 -2.04 -12.05 5.58
N ALA A 261 -1.20 -11.18 6.12
CA ALA A 261 -1.60 -10.22 7.14
C ALA A 261 -0.87 -8.88 6.94
N THR A 262 -1.50 -7.81 7.39
CA THR A 262 -0.90 -6.48 7.43
C THR A 262 -0.99 -5.93 8.85
N ILE A 263 0.10 -5.35 9.33
CA ILE A 263 0.13 -4.65 10.61
C ILE A 263 0.88 -3.34 10.45
N GLU A 264 0.30 -2.26 10.97
CA GLU A 264 0.95 -0.96 11.05
C GLU A 264 1.33 -0.69 12.50
N THR A 265 2.60 -0.38 12.74
CA THR A 265 3.10 -0.08 14.09
C THR A 265 3.90 1.21 14.09
N ILE A 266 3.82 1.93 15.21
CA ILE A 266 4.78 2.98 15.52
C ILE A 266 6.01 2.30 16.12
N VAL A 267 7.17 2.49 15.50
CA VAL A 267 8.44 1.90 15.92
C VAL A 267 9.44 3.00 16.17
N THR A 268 10.10 2.95 17.33
CA THR A 268 11.28 3.75 17.62
C THR A 268 12.54 2.89 17.49
N GLU A 269 13.47 3.31 16.64
CA GLU A 269 14.72 2.61 16.35
C GLU A 269 15.91 3.58 16.33
N GLU A 270 16.95 3.24 17.07
CA GLU A 270 18.27 3.86 17.00
C GLU A 270 19.21 2.93 16.24
N ARG A 271 19.84 3.45 15.19
CA ARG A 271 20.81 2.72 14.39
C ARG A 271 22.06 3.56 14.17
N THR A 272 23.22 2.93 14.24
CA THR A 272 24.52 3.52 13.93
C THR A 272 25.22 2.62 12.92
N LEU A 273 25.52 3.15 11.74
CA LEU A 273 26.29 2.42 10.73
C LEU A 273 27.79 2.66 10.94
N TYR A 274 28.54 1.58 11.06
CA TYR A 274 30.00 1.58 11.14
C TYR A 274 30.59 1.10 9.83
N LYS A 275 31.63 1.79 9.36
CA LYS A 275 32.45 1.39 8.21
C LYS A 275 33.51 0.37 8.66
N LYS A 276 34.19 -0.25 7.71
CA LYS A 276 35.27 -1.24 7.97
C LYS A 276 36.34 -0.79 8.96
N ASN A 277 36.67 0.50 8.96
CA ASN A 277 37.67 1.09 9.85
C ASN A 277 37.11 1.48 11.24
N GLY A 278 35.86 1.13 11.53
CA GLY A 278 35.17 1.50 12.78
C GLY A 278 34.68 2.95 12.83
N SER A 279 34.84 3.74 11.77
CA SER A 279 34.27 5.10 11.74
C SER A 279 32.77 5.07 11.51
N ILE A 280 32.06 6.04 12.09
CA ILE A 280 30.61 6.17 11.96
C ILE A 280 30.26 6.81 10.63
N ASP A 281 29.27 6.24 9.96
CA ASP A 281 28.59 6.87 8.84
C ASP A 281 27.44 7.74 9.37
N ALA A 282 27.69 9.04 9.48
CA ALA A 282 26.75 9.98 10.08
C ALA A 282 25.45 10.16 9.26
N GLU A 283 25.51 9.99 7.93
CA GLU A 283 24.34 10.12 7.06
C GLU A 283 23.33 8.98 7.27
N ASN A 284 23.85 7.81 7.66
CA ASN A 284 23.09 6.57 7.80
C ASN A 284 22.88 6.12 9.25
N THR A 285 23.20 7.04 10.18
CA THR A 285 23.02 6.90 11.61
C THR A 285 21.87 7.80 12.06
N SER A 286 20.95 7.28 12.87
CA SER A 286 19.84 8.09 13.40
C SER A 286 19.08 7.40 14.51
N LEU A 287 18.41 8.21 15.33
CA LEU A 287 17.31 7.80 16.19
C LEU A 287 16.01 8.33 15.57
N ASP A 288 15.10 7.44 15.17
CA ASP A 288 13.82 7.85 14.61
C ASP A 288 12.63 7.06 15.16
N THR A 289 11.46 7.69 15.13
CA THR A 289 10.15 7.09 15.38
C THR A 289 9.38 7.13 14.08
N ARG A 290 8.86 5.99 13.62
CA ARG A 290 8.25 5.81 12.30
C ARG A 290 6.95 5.03 12.41
N LEU A 291 5.96 5.38 11.60
CA LEU A 291 4.85 4.49 11.27
C LEU A 291 5.33 3.53 10.19
N VAL A 292 5.31 2.23 10.46
CA VAL A 292 5.80 1.18 9.56
C VAL A 292 4.67 0.19 9.29
N ARG A 293 4.40 -0.05 8.00
CA ARG A 293 3.48 -1.11 7.55
C ARG A 293 4.28 -2.36 7.25
N TYR A 294 3.98 -3.45 7.94
CA TYR A 294 4.53 -4.78 7.70
C TYR A 294 3.48 -5.64 6.99
N THR A 295 3.91 -6.38 5.97
CA THR A 295 3.15 -7.46 5.36
C THR A 295 3.74 -8.78 5.84
N LEU A 296 2.89 -9.64 6.37
CA LEU A 296 3.25 -10.96 6.89
C LEU A 296 2.64 -12.02 6.00
N GLN A 297 3.33 -13.14 5.83
CA GLN A 297 2.85 -14.26 5.03
C GLN A 297 3.11 -15.59 5.74
N ALA A 298 2.12 -16.47 5.72
CA ALA A 298 2.24 -17.85 6.19
C ALA A 298 2.94 -18.69 5.11
N VAL A 299 4.16 -19.14 5.40
CA VAL A 299 4.96 -20.01 4.54
C VAL A 299 5.24 -21.29 5.31
N ASN A 300 4.84 -22.44 4.76
CA ASN A 300 5.02 -23.76 5.38
C ASN A 300 4.52 -23.82 6.84
N GLY A 301 3.36 -23.19 7.11
CA GLY A 301 2.76 -23.18 8.45
C GLY A 301 3.45 -22.23 9.45
N GLN A 302 4.33 -21.35 8.99
CA GLN A 302 4.97 -20.32 9.83
C GLN A 302 4.79 -18.93 9.24
N TRP A 303 4.45 -17.96 10.09
CA TRP A 303 4.36 -16.56 9.68
C TRP A 303 5.75 -15.91 9.61
N LYS A 304 6.02 -15.24 8.49
CA LYS A 304 7.26 -14.49 8.22
C LYS A 304 6.95 -13.09 7.72
N LEU A 305 7.92 -12.17 7.85
CA LEU A 305 7.84 -10.85 7.23
C LEU A 305 8.04 -11.00 5.71
N ALA A 306 7.04 -10.65 4.91
CA ALA A 306 7.11 -10.69 3.46
C ALA A 306 7.57 -9.35 2.85
N ALA A 307 7.18 -8.24 3.48
CA ALA A 307 7.60 -6.89 3.11
C ALA A 307 7.40 -5.93 4.28
N TYR A 308 8.08 -4.78 4.25
CA TYR A 308 7.72 -3.66 5.10
C TYR A 308 8.07 -2.32 4.43
N LYS A 309 7.33 -1.27 4.77
CA LYS A 309 7.62 0.10 4.31
C LYS A 309 7.36 1.11 5.42
N THR A 310 8.20 2.14 5.49
CA THR A 310 7.89 3.32 6.29
C THR A 310 6.76 4.07 5.61
N VAL A 311 5.64 4.21 6.29
CA VAL A 311 4.49 5.02 5.84
C VAL A 311 4.77 6.49 6.11
N LYS A 312 5.29 6.79 7.31
CA LYS A 312 5.59 8.15 7.75
C LYS A 312 6.72 8.17 8.78
N ILE A 313 7.57 9.19 8.72
CA ILE A 313 8.51 9.53 9.80
C ILE A 313 7.78 10.45 10.79
N ILE A 314 7.72 10.06 12.06
CA ILE A 314 7.03 10.80 13.12
C ILE A 314 8.02 11.72 13.84
N LYS A 315 9.20 11.21 14.15
CA LYS A 315 10.29 11.97 14.77
C LYS A 315 11.62 11.46 14.23
N LYS A 316 12.58 12.37 14.01
CA LYS A 316 13.96 12.01 13.64
C LYS A 316 14.92 12.92 14.38
N SER A 317 15.87 12.30 15.06
CA SER A 317 17.04 12.94 15.64
C SER A 317 18.28 12.33 15.02
N GLN A 318 19.26 13.17 14.68
CA GLN A 318 20.62 12.68 14.46
C GLN A 318 21.11 12.15 15.82
N SER A 319 21.71 10.95 15.88
CA SER A 319 22.23 10.47 17.16
C SER A 319 23.40 11.40 17.54
N SER A 320 23.24 12.16 18.62
CA SER A 320 24.31 13.02 19.14
C SER A 320 25.51 12.16 19.51
N GLN A 321 26.70 12.62 19.11
CA GLN A 321 27.99 12.01 19.46
C GLN A 321 28.25 12.05 20.96
#